data_AF-R8WZC9-F1
#
_entry.id   AF-R8WZC9-F1
#
_cell.length_a   1.000
_cell.length_b   1.000
_cell.length_c   1.000
_cell.angle_alpha   90.00
_cell.angle_beta   90.00
_cell.angle_gamma   90.00
#
_symmetry.space_group_name_H-M   'P 1'
#
loop_
_entity.id
_entity.type
_entity.pdbx_description
1 polymer ?
#
loop_
_entity_poly.entity_id
_entity_poly.type
_entity_poly.pdbx_seq_one_letter_code
_entity_poly.pdbx_strand_id
1 'polypeptide(L)'
;MPVRNPSPLATPEALNQSWSVDFMHDALVCGRRFRTFNVVDDFNREVLSIEIDLNLPAQRVVRVLDRIAANRGYPVMLRMDNGLPFESTVFAHKDPAI
;
A
#
# COMPACT_ATOMS: atom_id res chain seq x y z
N MET A 1 -24.17 9.05 -5.28
CA MET A 1 -22.94 8.51 -4.67
C MET A 1 -23.27 7.14 -4.11
N PRO A 2 -22.52 6.06 -4.41
CA PRO A 2 -22.74 4.77 -3.75
C PRO A 2 -22.50 4.94 -2.25
N VAL A 3 -23.38 4.36 -1.44
CA VAL A 3 -23.24 4.35 0.02
C VAL A 3 -22.00 3.54 0.36
N ARG A 4 -20.94 4.20 0.83
CA ARG A 4 -19.81 3.52 1.45
C ARG A 4 -20.29 3.03 2.81
N ASN A 5 -20.32 1.72 3.02
CA ASN A 5 -20.53 1.12 4.33
C ASN A 5 -19.15 0.78 4.90
N PRO A 6 -18.46 1.70 5.59
CA PRO A 6 -17.14 1.42 6.13
C PRO A 6 -17.29 0.30 7.16
N SER A 7 -16.65 -0.85 6.89
CA SER A 7 -16.50 -1.87 7.92
C SER A 7 -15.63 -1.28 9.05
N PRO A 8 -15.95 -1.52 10.33
CA PRO A 8 -15.13 -1.06 11.43
C PRO A 8 -13.68 -1.47 11.20
N LEU A 9 -12.75 -0.53 11.39
CA LEU A 9 -11.33 -0.83 11.31
C LEU A 9 -11.00 -1.78 12.46
N ALA A 10 -10.77 -3.06 12.15
CA ALA A 10 -10.15 -3.97 13.11
C ALA A 10 -8.75 -3.41 13.43
N THR A 11 -8.50 -3.10 14.70
CA THR A 11 -7.18 -2.71 15.16
C THR A 11 -6.31 -3.96 15.17
N PRO A 12 -5.21 -4.02 14.41
CA PRO A 12 -4.27 -5.14 14.50
C PRO A 12 -3.71 -5.24 15.93
N GLU A 13 -3.35 -6.45 16.32
CA GLU A 13 -2.86 -6.76 17.68
C GLU A 13 -1.32 -6.88 17.72
N ALA A 14 -0.68 -6.95 16.55
CA ALA A 14 0.77 -7.08 16.43
C ALA A 14 1.32 -6.34 15.21
N LEU A 15 2.64 -6.07 15.26
CA LEU A 15 3.42 -5.56 14.14
C LEU A 15 3.26 -6.47 12.91
N ASN A 16 3.30 -5.86 11.74
CA ASN A 16 3.29 -6.54 10.45
C ASN A 16 2.01 -7.36 10.17
N GLN A 17 0.95 -7.22 10.96
CA GLN A 17 -0.30 -7.94 10.72
C GLN A 17 -1.10 -7.29 9.59
N SER A 18 -1.17 -5.96 9.55
CA SER A 18 -1.90 -5.20 8.55
C SER A 18 -1.10 -3.99 8.12
N TRP A 19 -0.99 -3.79 6.80
CA TRP A 19 -0.43 -2.58 6.22
C TRP A 19 -1.51 -1.79 5.50
N SER A 20 -1.55 -0.49 5.72
CA SER A 20 -2.32 0.44 4.92
C SER A 20 -1.46 1.06 3.83
N VAL A 21 -2.01 1.13 2.62
CA VAL A 21 -1.40 1.77 1.46
C VAL A 21 -2.29 2.84 0.87
N ASP A 22 -1.66 3.90 0.37
CA ASP A 22 -2.35 5.01 -0.28
C ASP A 22 -1.52 5.62 -1.42
N PHE A 23 -2.20 6.21 -2.40
CA PHE A 23 -1.61 7.07 -3.41
C PHE A 23 -2.07 8.52 -3.26
N MET A 24 -1.12 9.41 -3.04
CA MET A 24 -1.38 10.86 -3.12
C MET A 24 -0.86 11.43 -4.43
N HIS A 25 -1.47 12.51 -4.90
CA HIS A 25 -1.03 13.27 -6.07
C HIS A 25 -0.71 14.69 -5.65
N ASP A 26 0.40 15.22 -6.15
CA ASP A 26 0.80 16.60 -5.89
C ASP A 26 1.56 17.16 -7.10
N ALA A 27 1.97 18.42 -7.05
CA ALA A 27 2.68 19.10 -8.11
C ALA A 27 3.83 19.96 -7.57
N LEU A 28 4.95 19.93 -8.30
CA LEU A 28 6.04 20.87 -8.07
C LEU A 28 5.61 22.28 -8.48
N VAL A 29 6.33 23.30 -8.00
CA VAL A 29 6.11 24.72 -8.35
C VAL A 29 6.10 24.94 -9.87
N CYS A 30 6.87 24.17 -10.64
CA CYS A 30 6.90 24.22 -12.10
C CYS A 30 5.68 23.57 -12.80
N GLY A 31 4.67 23.12 -12.05
CA GLY A 31 3.46 22.46 -12.57
C GLY A 31 3.62 20.98 -12.87
N ARG A 32 4.82 20.42 -12.71
CA ARG A 32 5.07 18.98 -12.94
C ARG A 32 4.45 18.15 -11.81
N ARG A 33 3.49 17.30 -12.16
CA ARG A 33 2.77 16.43 -11.22
C ARG A 33 3.61 15.20 -10.86
N PHE A 34 3.49 14.76 -9.62
CA PHE A 34 4.06 13.52 -9.14
C PHE A 34 3.04 12.78 -8.27
N ARG A 35 3.33 11.52 -8.00
CA ARG A 35 2.55 10.66 -7.13
C ARG A 35 3.42 10.15 -6.00
N THR A 36 2.84 9.98 -4.83
CA THR A 36 3.44 9.21 -3.75
C THR A 36 2.70 7.89 -3.59
N PHE A 37 3.43 6.82 -3.27
CA PHE A 37 2.88 5.56 -2.80
C PHE A 37 3.37 5.36 -1.37
N ASN A 38 2.43 5.45 -0.43
CA ASN A 38 2.69 5.43 1.01
C ASN A 38 2.31 4.05 1.56
N VAL A 39 3.15 3.48 2.42
CA VAL A 39 2.90 2.21 3.10
C VAL A 39 3.12 2.42 4.60
N VAL A 40 2.12 2.04 5.41
CA VAL A 40 2.12 2.25 6.87
C VAL A 40 1.71 0.96 7.55
N ASP A 41 2.37 0.63 8.67
CA ASP A 41 1.94 -0.44 9.56
C ASP A 41 0.78 0.03 10.45
N ASP A 42 -0.32 -0.72 10.45
CA ASP A 42 -1.55 -0.31 11.13
C ASP A 42 -1.47 -0.40 12.67
N PHE A 43 -0.54 -1.21 13.22
CA PHE A 43 -0.40 -1.43 14.66
C PHE A 43 0.36 -0.28 15.32
N ASN A 44 1.59 -0.02 14.88
CA ASN A 44 2.44 1.00 15.49
C ASN A 44 2.43 2.35 14.75
N ARG A 45 1.70 2.44 13.62
CA ARG A 45 1.65 3.62 12.73
C ARG A 45 3.00 4.01 12.14
N GLU A 46 3.92 3.05 12.04
CA GLU A 46 5.21 3.25 11.40
C GLU A 46 5.05 3.39 9.88
N VAL A 47 5.70 4.40 9.31
CA VAL A 47 5.80 4.55 7.86
C VAL A 47 6.86 3.59 7.34
N LEU A 48 6.43 2.56 6.62
CA LEU A 48 7.29 1.50 6.08
C LEU A 48 8.00 1.95 4.80
N SER A 49 7.32 2.75 3.97
CA SER A 49 7.88 3.33 2.76
C SER A 49 7.05 4.51 2.25
N ILE A 50 7.73 5.49 1.65
CA ILE A 50 7.12 6.51 0.80
C ILE A 50 7.89 6.53 -0.51
N GLU A 51 7.29 5.99 -1.56
CA GLU A 51 7.87 6.00 -2.91
C GLU A 51 7.31 7.21 -3.68
N ILE A 52 8.17 8.04 -4.27
CA ILE A 52 7.77 9.26 -4.98
C ILE A 52 8.26 9.17 -6.42
N ASP A 53 7.35 9.31 -7.38
CA ASP A 53 7.71 9.29 -8.81
C ASP A 53 6.70 10.08 -9.65
N LEU A 54 7.10 10.48 -10.86
CA LEU A 54 6.24 11.08 -11.87
C LEU A 54 5.23 10.05 -12.42
N ASN A 55 5.61 8.76 -12.41
CA ASN A 55 4.72 7.66 -12.76
C ASN A 55 4.99 6.45 -11.85
N LEU A 56 3.92 5.86 -11.30
CA LEU A 56 4.00 4.70 -10.42
C LEU A 56 3.25 3.51 -11.04
N PRO A 57 3.87 2.77 -11.96
CA PRO A 57 3.26 1.56 -12.52
C PRO A 57 3.15 0.46 -11.46
N ALA A 58 2.22 -0.47 -11.63
CA ALA A 58 1.97 -1.56 -10.68
C ALA A 58 3.25 -2.37 -10.35
N GLN A 59 4.14 -2.60 -11.32
CA GLN A 59 5.41 -3.27 -11.07
C GLN A 59 6.32 -2.51 -10.10
N ARG A 60 6.26 -1.16 -10.07
CA ARG A 60 7.02 -0.37 -9.08
C ARG A 60 6.44 -0.55 -7.68
N VAL A 61 5.10 -0.57 -7.58
CA VAL A 61 4.37 -0.81 -6.32
C VAL A 61 4.72 -2.18 -5.74
N VAL A 62 4.66 -3.25 -6.55
CA VAL A 62 5.03 -4.60 -6.13
C VAL A 62 6.47 -4.65 -5.63
N ARG A 63 7.43 -4.05 -6.35
CA ARG A 63 8.83 -3.99 -5.90
C ARG A 63 9.02 -3.27 -4.56
N VAL A 64 8.23 -2.24 -4.27
CA VAL A 64 8.29 -1.55 -2.97
C VAL A 64 7.79 -2.49 -1.88
N LEU A 65 6.65 -3.14 -2.09
CA LEU A 65 6.08 -4.08 -1.12
C LEU A 65 7.01 -5.27 -0.87
N ASP A 66 7.60 -5.86 -1.92
CA ASP A 66 8.55 -6.96 -1.80
C ASP A 66 9.80 -6.57 -1.01
N ARG A 67 10.31 -5.33 -1.19
CA ARG A 67 11.46 -4.84 -0.43
C ARG A 67 11.17 -4.69 1.06
N ILE A 68 9.96 -4.24 1.41
CA ILE A 68 9.53 -4.16 2.82
C ILE A 68 9.40 -5.58 3.38
N ALA A 69 8.73 -6.47 2.63
CA ALA A 69 8.48 -7.85 3.02
C ALA A 69 9.77 -8.68 3.16
N ALA A 70 10.82 -8.38 2.39
CA ALA A 70 12.10 -9.08 2.49
C ALA A 70 12.71 -9.05 3.90
N ASN A 71 12.44 -7.99 4.68
CA ASN A 71 12.99 -7.84 6.04
C ASN A 71 11.96 -8.16 7.15
N ARG A 72 10.66 -8.07 6.84
CA ARG A 72 9.57 -8.16 7.84
C ARG A 72 8.63 -9.36 7.65
N GLY A 73 8.65 -9.98 6.48
CA GLY A 73 7.57 -10.83 5.97
C GLY A 73 6.43 -10.02 5.37
N TYR A 74 5.59 -10.67 4.55
CA TYR A 74 4.37 -10.04 4.04
C TYR A 74 3.33 -9.87 5.16
N PRO A 75 2.47 -8.83 5.08
CA PRO A 75 1.40 -8.67 6.03
C PRO A 75 0.30 -9.71 5.79
N VAL A 76 -0.47 -10.00 6.84
CA VAL A 76 -1.69 -10.82 6.70
C VAL A 76 -2.75 -10.07 5.88
N MET A 77 -2.77 -8.74 5.99
CA MET A 77 -3.73 -7.89 5.32
C MET A 77 -3.04 -6.67 4.69
N LEU A 78 -3.37 -6.40 3.42
CA LEU A 78 -3.02 -5.17 2.74
C LEU A 78 -4.30 -4.37 2.51
N ARG A 79 -4.40 -3.18 3.11
CA ARG A 79 -5.55 -2.29 3.00
C ARG A 79 -5.19 -1.15 2.08
N MET A 80 -6.04 -0.86 1.12
CA MET A 80 -5.86 0.29 0.24
C MET A 80 -6.93 1.32 0.55
N ASP A 81 -6.55 2.44 1.16
CA ASP A 81 -7.51 3.46 1.56
C ASP A 81 -7.65 4.51 0.46
N ASN A 82 -8.30 4.12 -0.64
CA ASN A 82 -8.88 5.07 -1.58
C ASN A 82 -9.84 4.36 -2.54
N GLY A 83 -11.13 4.67 -2.43
CA GLY A 83 -12.21 4.09 -3.24
C GLY A 83 -12.21 4.53 -4.71
N LEU A 84 -11.19 4.10 -5.44
CA LEU A 84 -11.22 3.88 -6.89
C LEU A 84 -10.82 2.41 -7.12
N PRO A 85 -11.55 1.67 -7.99
CA PRO A 85 -11.32 0.24 -8.15
C PRO A 85 -9.94 -0.01 -8.77
N PHE A 86 -9.02 -0.51 -7.95
CA PHE A 86 -7.93 -1.34 -8.48
C PHE A 86 -8.52 -2.71 -8.79
N GLU A 87 -8.30 -3.22 -10.00
CA GLU A 87 -8.52 -4.63 -10.30
C GLU A 87 -7.47 -5.43 -9.51
N SER A 88 -7.87 -5.94 -8.36
CA SER A 88 -7.06 -6.75 -7.46
C SER A 88 -6.80 -8.12 -8.08
N THR A 89 -5.84 -8.22 -9.01
CA THR A 89 -5.45 -9.52 -9.59
C THR A 89 -4.00 -9.90 -9.31
N VAL A 90 -3.19 -9.08 -8.64
CA VAL A 90 -1.75 -9.39 -8.47
C VAL A 90 -1.26 -9.17 -7.05
N PHE A 91 -1.69 -10.03 -6.13
CA PHE A 91 -0.92 -10.36 -4.91
C PHE A 91 -1.20 -11.82 -4.54
N ALA A 92 -0.96 -12.74 -5.47
CA ALA A 92 -0.90 -14.15 -5.12
C ALA A 92 0.51 -14.43 -4.58
N HIS A 93 0.55 -14.86 -3.31
CA HIS A 93 1.70 -15.49 -2.67
C HIS A 93 2.37 -16.45 -3.66
N LYS A 94 3.59 -16.14 -4.08
CA LYS A 94 4.42 -17.11 -4.78
C LYS A 94 5.19 -17.85 -3.71
N ASP A 95 4.66 -18.98 -3.27
CA ASP A 95 5.43 -19.98 -2.52
C ASP A 95 6.70 -20.30 -3.32
N PRO A 96 7.92 -20.07 -2.78
CA PRO A 96 9.13 -20.59 -3.36
C PRO A 96 9.48 -21.90 -2.66
N ALA A 97 8.61 -22.91 -2.73
CA ALA A 97 8.92 -24.34 -2.55
C ALA A 97 7.65 -25.20 -2.35
N ILE A 98 6.90 -25.45 -3.44
CA ILE A 98 6.55 -26.79 -3.98
C ILE A 98 6.42 -26.64 -5.49
#